data_AF-A0A6P3WXK7-F1
#
_entry.id   AF-A0A6P3WXK7-F1
#
_cell.length_a   1.000
_cell.length_b   1.000
_cell.length_c   1.000
_cell.angle_alpha   90.00
_cell.angle_beta   90.00
_cell.angle_gamma   90.00
#
_symmetry.space_group_name_H-M   'P 1'
#
loop_
_entity.id
_entity.type
_entity.pdbx_description
1 polymer ?
#
loop_
_entity_poly.entity_id
_entity_poly.type
_entity_poly.pdbx_seq_one_letter_code
_entity_poly.pdbx_strand_id
1 'polypeptide(L)'
;MGQPTVIDGDFETELRHHLHHFIWNKRDVGYFPLHALKFAPSAVHDTHLAFLRAGARIIRTNTFQASLDEAKKFYNLDLSEYTALIHKAVKLAREAVENYGKEMGYNLNSEEYKRSRPLIAGVCGSHVILTSLTSPNVNNPRRMVKRKEELIKFHESRVKILLTANVDLLAFQCICTLEETKAVLDILKRYSQVRAWISFFCKEHGKLNDGIEFGEVAALCHNSLPKQIIAIGVDSLQPEPIIPFMRIASEFRTPKIPFLLQACKRHIYTMRIYTDNELSMMMPLDDIKEWFKFGLSYIGGGPYTDAEDIKQICKHVENFYVSSVQDSPQPFTSFKPQSYKNNKALAKL
;
A
#
# COMPACT_ATOMS: atom_id res chain seq x y z
N MET A 1 -5.00 1.39 -22.89
CA MET A 1 -4.62 1.71 -21.49
C MET A 1 -4.77 0.43 -20.66
N GLY A 2 -3.92 0.21 -19.67
CA GLY A 2 -3.91 -1.04 -18.89
C GLY A 2 -4.97 -1.08 -17.79
N GLN A 3 -5.34 -2.28 -17.34
CA GLN A 3 -6.16 -2.50 -16.15
C GLN A 3 -5.37 -2.07 -14.89
N PRO A 4 -5.97 -1.34 -13.92
CA PRO A 4 -5.36 -0.98 -12.66
C PRO A 4 -4.99 -2.23 -11.91
N THR A 5 -3.86 -2.16 -11.24
CA THR A 5 -3.42 -3.23 -10.36
C THR A 5 -4.12 -3.10 -9.02
N VAL A 6 -4.84 -4.14 -8.61
CA VAL A 6 -5.46 -4.18 -7.28
C VAL A 6 -4.41 -4.56 -6.24
N ILE A 7 -4.27 -3.76 -5.20
CA ILE A 7 -3.46 -4.05 -4.01
C ILE A 7 -4.36 -4.56 -2.88
N ASP A 8 -3.76 -5.11 -1.83
CA ASP A 8 -4.48 -5.59 -0.65
C ASP A 8 -5.18 -4.49 0.18
N GLY A 9 -5.84 -4.91 1.28
CA GLY A 9 -6.64 -4.05 2.15
C GLY A 9 -5.94 -3.69 3.46
N ASP A 10 -6.72 -3.23 4.42
CA ASP A 10 -6.24 -2.92 5.76
C ASP A 10 -5.86 -4.20 6.51
N PHE A 11 -4.55 -4.36 6.70
CA PHE A 11 -3.97 -5.54 7.32
C PHE A 11 -4.54 -5.81 8.71
N GLU A 12 -4.75 -4.77 9.51
CA GLU A 12 -5.26 -4.94 10.88
C GLU A 12 -6.70 -5.47 10.88
N THR A 13 -7.53 -4.95 9.99
CA THR A 13 -8.94 -5.36 9.87
C THR A 13 -9.05 -6.84 9.52
N GLU A 14 -8.33 -7.28 8.48
CA GLU A 14 -8.36 -8.69 8.08
C GLU A 14 -7.66 -9.59 9.11
N LEU A 15 -6.58 -9.15 9.73
CA LEU A 15 -5.88 -9.90 10.79
C LEU A 15 -6.79 -10.26 11.97
N ARG A 16 -7.77 -9.41 12.32
CA ARG A 16 -8.73 -9.70 13.38
C ARG A 16 -9.58 -10.94 13.10
N HIS A 17 -9.80 -11.28 11.82
CA HIS A 17 -10.53 -12.49 11.44
C HIS A 17 -9.74 -13.77 11.72
N HIS A 18 -8.40 -13.70 11.78
CA HIS A 18 -7.53 -14.89 11.89
C HIS A 18 -7.01 -15.15 13.31
N LEU A 19 -7.49 -14.40 14.32
CA LEU A 19 -6.98 -14.42 15.70
C LEU A 19 -7.88 -15.16 16.71
N HIS A 20 -8.60 -16.19 16.25
CA HIS A 20 -9.68 -16.89 16.98
C HIS A 20 -9.37 -17.39 18.42
N HIS A 21 -8.10 -17.41 18.86
CA HIS A 21 -7.69 -17.90 20.19
C HIS A 21 -6.73 -16.98 20.97
N PHE A 22 -6.53 -15.73 20.54
CA PHE A 22 -5.62 -14.82 21.23
C PHE A 22 -6.37 -13.95 22.26
N ILE A 23 -6.10 -14.16 23.55
CA ILE A 23 -6.64 -13.31 24.63
C ILE A 23 -5.80 -12.03 24.68
N TRP A 24 -6.41 -10.91 24.30
CA TRP A 24 -5.77 -9.60 24.28
C TRP A 24 -5.91 -8.87 25.62
N ASN A 25 -4.82 -8.26 26.07
CA ASN A 25 -4.89 -7.23 27.10
C ASN A 25 -5.18 -5.87 26.45
N LYS A 26 -6.02 -5.05 27.09
CA LYS A 26 -6.35 -3.68 26.64
C LYS A 26 -5.12 -2.75 26.45
N ARG A 27 -3.94 -3.14 26.93
CA ARG A 27 -2.68 -2.40 26.75
C ARG A 27 -2.00 -2.64 25.40
N ASP A 28 -2.38 -3.69 24.67
CA ASP A 28 -1.74 -4.10 23.40
C ASP A 28 -2.41 -3.52 22.15
N VAL A 29 -3.50 -2.76 22.33
CA VAL A 29 -4.43 -2.34 21.27
C VAL A 29 -3.79 -1.37 20.26
N GLY A 30 -2.72 -0.65 20.63
CA GLY A 30 -2.02 0.29 19.74
C GLY A 30 -0.99 -0.32 18.78
N TYR A 31 -0.61 -1.60 18.96
CA TYR A 31 0.48 -2.27 18.20
C TYR A 31 0.07 -3.63 17.65
N PHE A 32 -1.21 -3.76 17.35
CA PHE A 32 -1.86 -5.02 17.04
C PHE A 32 -1.15 -5.83 15.93
N PRO A 33 -0.75 -5.24 14.78
CA PRO A 33 0.02 -5.96 13.75
C PRO A 33 1.44 -6.36 14.14
N LEU A 34 2.16 -5.51 14.89
CA LEU A 34 3.52 -5.82 15.34
C LEU A 34 3.52 -6.94 16.40
N HIS A 35 2.51 -6.94 17.28
CA HIS A 35 2.30 -8.00 18.25
C HIS A 35 2.01 -9.34 17.58
N ALA A 36 1.09 -9.35 16.61
CA ALA A 36 0.74 -10.55 15.87
C ALA A 36 1.95 -11.13 15.12
N LEU A 37 2.85 -10.30 14.59
CA LEU A 37 4.09 -10.78 13.97
C LEU A 37 4.96 -11.62 14.92
N LYS A 38 5.03 -11.21 16.19
CA LYS A 38 5.81 -11.91 17.21
C LYS A 38 5.09 -13.17 17.68
N PHE A 39 3.80 -13.08 18.02
CA PHE A 39 3.10 -14.12 18.78
C PHE A 39 2.03 -14.90 18.01
N ALA A 40 1.54 -14.41 16.87
CA ALA A 40 0.54 -15.05 16.03
C ALA A 40 0.94 -15.07 14.54
N PRO A 41 2.10 -15.65 14.18
CA PRO A 41 2.61 -15.62 12.81
C PRO A 41 1.72 -16.37 11.81
N SER A 42 0.97 -17.38 12.24
CA SER A 42 -0.02 -18.06 11.38
C SER A 42 -1.11 -17.09 10.95
N ALA A 43 -1.66 -16.29 11.87
CA ALA A 43 -2.65 -15.28 11.55
C ALA A 43 -2.12 -14.24 10.55
N VAL A 44 -0.86 -13.81 10.69
CA VAL A 44 -0.21 -12.90 9.75
C VAL A 44 -0.09 -13.51 8.34
N HIS A 45 0.30 -14.78 8.25
CA HIS A 45 0.33 -15.51 6.98
C HIS A 45 -1.08 -15.61 6.38
N ASP A 46 -2.08 -15.98 7.18
CA ASP A 46 -3.45 -16.21 6.74
C ASP A 46 -4.12 -14.91 6.27
N THR A 47 -3.80 -13.78 6.90
CA THR A 47 -4.18 -12.44 6.41
C THR A 47 -3.64 -12.17 5.01
N HIS A 48 -2.35 -12.40 4.76
CA HIS A 48 -1.79 -12.23 3.42
C HIS A 48 -2.46 -13.14 2.41
N LEU A 49 -2.67 -14.41 2.77
CA LEU A 49 -3.30 -15.40 1.91
C LEU A 49 -4.76 -15.04 1.59
N ALA A 50 -5.50 -14.49 2.55
CA ALA A 50 -6.87 -14.01 2.35
C ALA A 50 -6.95 -12.92 1.28
N PHE A 51 -6.06 -11.91 1.35
CA PHE A 51 -6.01 -10.86 0.32
C PHE A 51 -5.61 -11.40 -1.06
N LEU A 52 -4.68 -12.36 -1.13
CA LEU A 52 -4.31 -13.01 -2.38
C LEU A 52 -5.49 -13.78 -2.99
N ARG A 53 -6.24 -14.52 -2.17
CA ARG A 53 -7.46 -15.23 -2.59
C ARG A 53 -8.57 -14.26 -3.03
N ALA A 54 -8.61 -13.06 -2.46
CA ALA A 54 -9.50 -11.98 -2.89
C ALA A 54 -9.10 -11.35 -4.24
N GLY A 55 -7.91 -11.66 -4.77
CA GLY A 55 -7.44 -11.18 -6.08
C GLY A 55 -6.38 -10.08 -6.02
N ALA A 56 -5.87 -9.73 -4.84
CA ALA A 56 -4.79 -8.74 -4.72
C ALA A 56 -3.54 -9.19 -5.50
N ARG A 57 -3.00 -8.28 -6.30
CA ARG A 57 -1.79 -8.48 -7.13
C ARG A 57 -0.52 -8.00 -6.45
N ILE A 58 -0.65 -7.14 -5.44
CA ILE A 58 0.43 -6.69 -4.58
C ILE A 58 -0.06 -6.77 -3.14
N ILE A 59 0.66 -7.50 -2.30
CA ILE A 59 0.44 -7.52 -0.85
C ILE A 59 1.51 -6.71 -0.13
N ARG A 60 1.13 -6.13 1.00
CA ARG A 60 1.94 -5.20 1.78
C ARG A 60 2.34 -5.89 3.07
N THR A 61 3.63 -5.92 3.39
CA THR A 61 4.12 -6.54 4.63
C THR A 61 3.52 -5.84 5.85
N ASN A 62 3.30 -6.58 6.94
CA ASN A 62 2.76 -6.04 8.19
C ASN A 62 3.79 -5.21 9.00
N THR A 63 4.62 -4.42 8.31
CA THR A 63 5.76 -3.68 8.86
C THR A 63 5.52 -2.18 9.00
N PHE A 64 4.29 -1.70 8.79
CA PHE A 64 3.92 -0.28 8.92
C PHE A 64 4.37 0.30 10.26
N GLN A 65 4.04 -0.35 11.37
CA GLN A 65 4.42 0.07 12.74
C GLN A 65 5.77 -0.49 13.22
N ALA A 66 6.42 -1.35 12.44
CA ALA A 66 7.63 -2.05 12.85
C ALA A 66 8.90 -1.18 12.69
N SER A 67 8.95 -0.01 13.31
CA SER A 67 10.20 0.76 13.40
C SER A 67 11.11 0.20 14.49
N LEU A 68 12.42 0.42 14.40
CA LEU A 68 13.37 -0.01 15.42
C LEU A 68 13.08 0.63 16.79
N ASP A 69 12.70 1.90 16.80
CA ASP A 69 12.36 2.63 18.04
C ASP A 69 11.14 2.02 18.73
N GLU A 70 10.10 1.68 17.95
CA GLU A 70 8.89 1.04 18.48
C GLU A 70 9.17 -0.40 18.94
N ALA A 71 9.95 -1.16 18.18
CA ALA A 71 10.36 -2.52 18.57
C ALA A 71 11.15 -2.54 19.89
N LYS A 72 12.07 -1.57 20.07
CA LYS A 72 12.79 -1.37 21.33
C LYS A 72 11.86 -0.96 22.47
N LYS A 73 10.99 0.02 22.24
CA LYS A 73 10.10 0.55 23.27
C LYS A 73 9.10 -0.49 23.78
N PHE A 74 8.51 -1.28 22.90
CA PHE A 74 7.42 -2.21 23.26
C PHE A 74 7.87 -3.63 23.58
N TYR A 75 8.98 -4.08 22.99
CA TYR A 75 9.43 -5.45 23.12
C TYR A 75 10.88 -5.58 23.59
N ASN A 76 11.56 -4.46 23.89
CA ASN A 76 12.96 -4.42 24.29
C ASN A 76 13.90 -5.15 23.31
N LEU A 77 13.58 -5.11 22.01
CA LEU A 77 14.36 -5.81 21.00
C LEU A 77 15.66 -5.07 20.69
N ASP A 78 16.76 -5.80 20.58
CA ASP A 78 17.99 -5.28 20.00
C ASP A 78 17.91 -5.22 18.46
N LEU A 79 19.00 -4.76 17.81
CA LEU A 79 19.03 -4.65 16.35
C LEU A 79 18.97 -6.01 15.65
N SER A 80 19.53 -7.06 16.24
CA SER A 80 19.54 -8.42 15.69
C SER A 80 18.14 -9.02 15.73
N GLU A 81 17.47 -8.92 16.89
CA GLU A 81 16.10 -9.41 17.07
C GLU A 81 15.11 -8.61 16.21
N TYR A 82 15.27 -7.30 16.12
CA TYR A 82 14.50 -6.47 15.19
C TYR A 82 14.69 -6.90 13.74
N THR A 83 15.94 -7.17 13.34
CA THR A 83 16.26 -7.66 11.98
C THR A 83 15.56 -8.98 11.70
N ALA A 84 15.65 -9.94 12.63
CA ALA A 84 14.96 -11.22 12.54
C ALA A 84 13.44 -11.06 12.42
N LEU A 85 12.85 -10.11 13.16
CA LEU A 85 11.42 -9.81 13.13
C LEU A 85 10.97 -9.29 11.75
N ILE A 86 11.69 -8.34 11.15
CA ILE A 86 11.37 -7.83 9.80
C ILE A 86 11.57 -8.91 8.74
N HIS A 87 12.62 -9.72 8.84
CA HIS A 87 12.81 -10.88 7.96
C HIS A 87 11.66 -11.89 8.08
N LYS A 88 11.15 -12.12 9.29
CA LYS A 88 9.98 -12.98 9.53
C LYS A 88 8.73 -12.43 8.84
N ALA A 89 8.47 -11.12 8.89
CA ALA A 89 7.34 -10.50 8.20
C ALA A 89 7.37 -10.75 6.69
N VAL A 90 8.52 -10.51 6.06
CA VAL A 90 8.70 -10.73 4.62
C VAL A 90 8.62 -12.22 4.27
N LYS A 91 9.14 -13.10 5.13
CA LYS A 91 9.03 -14.55 4.97
C LYS A 91 7.57 -15.00 4.95
N LEU A 92 6.75 -14.55 5.90
CA LEU A 92 5.33 -14.91 5.98
C LEU A 92 4.54 -14.44 4.73
N ALA A 93 4.81 -13.23 4.25
CA ALA A 93 4.22 -12.74 3.00
C ALA A 93 4.63 -13.59 1.79
N ARG A 94 5.89 -14.05 1.74
CA ARG A 94 6.39 -14.92 0.67
C ARG A 94 5.76 -16.30 0.71
N GLU A 95 5.67 -16.90 1.89
CA GLU A 95 5.01 -18.19 2.10
C GLU A 95 3.54 -18.12 1.66
N ALA A 96 2.84 -17.02 1.95
CA ALA A 96 1.47 -16.80 1.47
C ALA A 96 1.40 -16.74 -0.07
N VAL A 97 2.33 -16.05 -0.74
CA VAL A 97 2.38 -15.99 -2.22
C VAL A 97 2.68 -17.36 -2.83
N GLU A 98 3.59 -18.13 -2.24
CA GLU A 98 3.92 -19.49 -2.67
C GLU A 98 2.74 -20.44 -2.47
N ASN A 99 2.06 -20.36 -1.32
CA ASN A 99 0.90 -21.19 -1.01
C ASN A 99 -0.28 -20.86 -1.94
N TYR A 100 -0.57 -19.58 -2.17
CA TYR A 100 -1.52 -19.15 -3.19
C TYR A 100 -1.14 -19.70 -4.57
N GLY A 101 0.15 -19.66 -4.93
CA GLY A 101 0.65 -20.21 -6.19
C GLY A 101 0.35 -21.71 -6.34
N LYS A 102 0.56 -22.49 -5.26
CA LYS A 102 0.25 -23.93 -5.21
C LYS A 102 -1.25 -24.19 -5.29
N GLU A 103 -2.06 -23.41 -4.57
CA GLU A 103 -3.54 -23.51 -4.59
C GLU A 103 -4.10 -23.31 -5.99
N MET A 104 -3.51 -22.38 -6.76
CA MET A 104 -3.89 -22.11 -8.15
C MET A 104 -3.26 -23.10 -9.16
N GLY A 105 -2.50 -24.11 -8.70
CA GLY A 105 -1.89 -25.12 -9.55
C GLY A 105 -0.67 -24.65 -10.35
N TYR A 106 -0.04 -23.52 -9.99
CA TYR A 106 1.14 -23.03 -10.69
C TYR A 106 2.41 -23.82 -10.34
N ASN A 107 3.27 -24.01 -11.34
CA ASN A 107 4.66 -24.43 -11.09
C ASN A 107 5.48 -23.24 -10.59
N LEU A 108 5.78 -23.21 -9.29
CA LEU A 108 6.51 -22.12 -8.64
C LEU A 108 7.92 -21.86 -9.23
N ASN A 109 8.53 -22.88 -9.83
CA ASN A 109 9.85 -22.76 -10.44
C ASN A 109 9.84 -22.24 -11.86
N SER A 110 8.66 -22.16 -12.50
CA SER A 110 8.52 -21.67 -13.87
C SER A 110 8.84 -20.18 -13.97
N GLU A 111 9.49 -19.78 -15.08
CA GLU A 111 9.74 -18.37 -15.36
C GLU A 111 8.44 -17.58 -15.56
N GLU A 112 7.38 -18.26 -16.03
CA GLU A 112 6.05 -17.67 -16.13
C GLU A 112 5.51 -17.29 -14.75
N TYR A 113 5.49 -18.21 -13.79
CA TYR A 113 5.05 -17.91 -12.43
C TYR A 113 5.94 -16.86 -11.78
N LYS A 114 7.27 -16.95 -11.91
CA LYS A 114 8.17 -15.91 -11.39
C LYS A 114 7.84 -14.53 -11.99
N ARG A 115 7.41 -14.46 -13.25
CA ARG A 115 6.94 -13.25 -13.95
C ARG A 115 5.49 -12.86 -13.69
N SER A 116 4.62 -13.73 -13.18
CA SER A 116 3.19 -13.43 -12.99
C SER A 116 2.72 -13.51 -11.54
N ARG A 117 3.52 -14.06 -10.61
CA ARG A 117 3.19 -14.10 -9.17
C ARG A 117 2.87 -12.70 -8.60
N PRO A 118 1.98 -12.62 -7.61
CA PRO A 118 1.78 -11.41 -6.81
C PRO A 118 3.10 -10.86 -6.26
N LEU A 119 3.18 -9.53 -6.15
CA LEU A 119 4.34 -8.82 -5.62
C LEU A 119 4.20 -8.57 -4.11
N ILE A 120 5.33 -8.42 -3.43
CA ILE A 120 5.42 -8.11 -2.00
C ILE A 120 6.04 -6.72 -1.83
N ALA A 121 5.25 -5.79 -1.31
CA ALA A 121 5.69 -4.45 -0.98
C ALA A 121 6.13 -4.37 0.49
N GLY A 122 7.39 -4.02 0.73
CA GLY A 122 7.91 -3.76 2.06
C GLY A 122 7.42 -2.41 2.60
N VAL A 123 6.59 -2.42 3.64
CA VAL A 123 5.96 -1.19 4.14
C VAL A 123 6.84 -0.44 5.14
N CYS A 124 6.99 0.86 4.88
CA CYS A 124 7.58 1.84 5.78
C CYS A 124 6.53 2.89 6.17
N GLY A 125 5.93 2.75 7.36
CA GLY A 125 4.97 3.74 7.87
C GLY A 125 5.62 5.03 8.35
N SER A 126 4.88 6.13 8.22
CA SER A 126 5.26 7.49 8.62
C SER A 126 5.67 7.61 10.09
N HIS A 127 6.75 8.34 10.34
CA HIS A 127 7.20 8.71 11.67
C HIS A 127 6.12 9.49 12.43
N VAL A 128 5.48 10.46 11.76
CA VAL A 128 4.50 11.34 12.38
C VAL A 128 3.26 10.55 12.81
N ILE A 129 2.76 9.66 11.94
CA ILE A 129 1.64 8.78 12.27
C ILE A 129 1.99 7.89 13.45
N LEU A 130 3.15 7.22 13.42
CA LEU A 130 3.54 6.33 14.50
C LEU A 130 3.68 7.08 15.82
N THR A 131 4.38 8.20 15.83
CA THR A 131 4.51 9.01 17.05
C THR A 131 3.14 9.48 17.58
N SER A 132 2.18 9.76 16.69
CA SER A 132 0.82 10.15 17.10
C SER A 132 0.02 9.01 17.74
N LEU A 133 0.24 7.77 17.31
CA LEU A 133 -0.35 6.59 17.93
C LEU A 133 0.28 6.28 19.30
N THR A 134 1.53 6.71 19.51
CA THR A 134 2.32 6.35 20.70
C THR A 134 2.44 7.46 21.76
N SER A 135 2.00 8.68 21.44
CA SER A 135 2.12 9.86 22.31
C SER A 135 0.80 10.16 23.04
N PRO A 136 0.79 10.19 24.38
CA PRO A 136 -0.40 10.57 25.17
C PRO A 136 -0.76 12.07 25.05
N ASN A 137 0.11 12.91 24.46
CA ASN A 137 -0.10 14.35 24.29
C ASN A 137 -0.12 14.70 22.79
N VAL A 138 -1.30 14.58 22.17
CA VAL A 138 -1.53 14.81 20.73
C VAL A 138 -1.66 16.31 20.38
N ASN A 139 -1.58 17.20 21.38
CA ASN A 139 -1.97 18.60 21.26
C ASN A 139 -1.06 19.48 20.38
N ASN A 140 0.04 18.97 19.82
CA ASN A 140 0.84 19.73 18.85
C ASN A 140 1.59 18.84 17.82
N PRO A 141 0.99 18.56 16.65
CA PRO A 141 1.61 17.77 15.58
C PRO A 141 2.94 18.34 15.08
N ARG A 142 3.14 19.67 15.13
CA ARG A 142 4.39 20.31 14.68
C ARG A 142 5.58 19.98 15.56
N ARG A 143 5.36 19.69 16.85
CA ARG A 143 6.42 19.26 17.78
C ARG A 143 6.83 17.79 17.59
N MET A 144 6.13 17.04 16.75
CA MET A 144 6.37 15.61 16.50
C MET A 144 7.24 15.36 15.27
N VAL A 145 7.56 16.41 14.51
CA VAL A 145 8.37 16.31 13.29
C VAL A 145 9.85 16.38 13.70
N LYS A 146 10.56 15.26 13.53
CA LYS A 146 12.01 15.18 13.69
C LYS A 146 12.73 15.92 12.56
N ARG A 147 14.02 16.24 12.74
CA ARG A 147 14.85 16.78 11.66
C ARG A 147 15.07 15.73 10.57
N LYS A 148 15.38 16.17 9.34
CA LYS A 148 15.59 15.29 8.20
C LYS A 148 16.59 14.17 8.48
N GLU A 149 17.71 14.45 9.14
CA GLU A 149 18.75 13.46 9.46
C GLU A 149 18.24 12.36 10.39
N GLU A 150 17.35 12.71 11.33
CA GLU A 150 16.74 11.75 12.24
C GLU A 150 15.65 10.92 11.54
N LEU A 151 14.89 11.54 10.63
CA LEU A 151 13.91 10.85 9.77
C LEU A 151 14.61 9.88 8.81
N ILE A 152 15.79 10.23 8.31
CA ILE A 152 16.64 9.32 7.53
C ILE A 152 16.99 8.10 8.38
N LYS A 153 17.54 8.29 9.59
CA LYS A 153 17.88 7.17 10.49
C LYS A 153 16.67 6.30 10.83
N PHE A 154 15.53 6.93 11.09
CA PHE A 154 14.27 6.26 11.41
C PHE A 154 13.84 5.29 10.30
N HIS A 155 13.81 5.74 9.04
CA HIS A 155 13.39 4.91 7.91
C HIS A 155 14.49 3.95 7.40
N GLU A 156 15.74 4.40 7.36
CA GLU A 156 16.85 3.68 6.71
C GLU A 156 17.11 2.31 7.33
N SER A 157 16.97 2.18 8.66
CA SER A 157 17.13 0.90 9.36
C SER A 157 16.19 -0.18 8.80
N ARG A 158 14.89 0.15 8.72
CA ARG A 158 13.84 -0.73 8.18
C ARG A 158 14.02 -0.96 6.69
N VAL A 159 14.32 0.09 5.91
CA VAL A 159 14.54 0.00 4.46
C VAL A 159 15.65 -1.00 4.15
N LYS A 160 16.80 -0.88 4.81
CA LYS A 160 17.92 -1.79 4.59
C LYS A 160 17.51 -3.25 4.83
N ILE A 161 16.80 -3.53 5.91
CA ILE A 161 16.39 -4.89 6.28
C ILE A 161 15.33 -5.44 5.32
N LEU A 162 14.35 -4.63 4.93
CA LEU A 162 13.34 -5.03 3.94
C LEU A 162 13.98 -5.39 2.59
N LEU A 163 14.97 -4.60 2.15
CA LEU A 163 15.71 -4.87 0.92
C LEU A 163 16.56 -6.14 1.02
N THR A 164 17.27 -6.36 2.14
CA THR A 164 18.00 -7.62 2.35
C THR A 164 17.07 -8.82 2.49
N ALA A 165 15.84 -8.61 2.96
CA ALA A 165 14.80 -9.62 2.98
C ALA A 165 14.18 -9.88 1.59
N ASN A 166 14.58 -9.14 0.55
CA ASN A 166 14.18 -9.31 -0.84
C ASN A 166 12.68 -9.09 -1.09
N VAL A 167 12.15 -7.96 -0.63
CA VAL A 167 10.86 -7.43 -1.09
C VAL A 167 10.96 -6.97 -2.54
N ASP A 168 9.83 -7.01 -3.28
CA ASP A 168 9.81 -6.62 -4.69
C ASP A 168 9.86 -5.10 -4.89
N LEU A 169 9.31 -4.36 -3.93
CA LEU A 169 9.27 -2.90 -3.91
C LEU A 169 9.11 -2.38 -2.48
N LEU A 170 9.32 -1.08 -2.28
CA LEU A 170 9.04 -0.40 -1.01
C LEU A 170 7.74 0.42 -1.09
N ALA A 171 7.02 0.44 0.01
CA ALA A 171 5.80 1.22 0.18
C ALA A 171 5.97 2.19 1.35
N PHE A 172 6.24 3.47 1.06
CA PHE A 172 6.23 4.51 2.09
C PHE A 172 4.80 4.98 2.28
N GLN A 173 4.24 4.74 3.46
CA GLN A 173 2.81 4.95 3.71
C GLN A 173 2.51 6.07 4.69
N CYS A 174 1.41 6.78 4.44
CA CYS A 174 0.88 7.87 5.23
C CYS A 174 1.92 8.96 5.51
N ILE A 175 2.80 9.29 4.57
CA ILE A 175 3.80 10.35 4.75
C ILE A 175 3.07 11.68 4.95
N CYS A 176 3.43 12.40 6.01
CA CYS A 176 2.63 13.55 6.48
C CYS A 176 3.31 14.90 6.27
N THR A 177 4.60 14.95 5.96
CA THR A 177 5.36 16.21 5.90
C THR A 177 6.35 16.22 4.73
N LEU A 178 6.67 17.41 4.26
CA LEU A 178 7.70 17.65 3.25
C LEU A 178 9.08 17.21 3.75
N GLU A 179 9.42 17.43 5.01
CA GLU A 179 10.72 17.01 5.56
C GLU A 179 10.88 15.49 5.59
N GLU A 180 9.82 14.75 5.93
CA GLU A 180 9.82 13.29 5.84
C GLU A 180 9.90 12.81 4.39
N THR A 181 9.20 13.50 3.49
CA THR A 181 9.28 13.24 2.04
C THR A 181 10.73 13.37 1.54
N LYS A 182 11.41 14.47 1.88
CA LYS A 182 12.82 14.69 1.51
C LYS A 182 13.73 13.59 2.08
N ALA A 183 13.51 13.17 3.33
CA ALA A 183 14.26 12.07 3.93
C ALA A 183 14.08 10.76 3.16
N VAL A 184 12.85 10.41 2.79
CA VAL A 184 12.53 9.23 1.98
C VAL A 184 13.21 9.29 0.60
N LEU A 185 13.17 10.44 -0.07
CA LEU A 185 13.84 10.63 -1.35
C LEU A 185 15.37 10.49 -1.23
N ASP A 186 15.97 11.04 -0.18
CA ASP A 186 17.41 10.93 0.06
C ASP A 186 17.84 9.48 0.38
N ILE A 187 16.98 8.69 1.05
CA ILE A 187 17.19 7.25 1.22
C ILE A 187 17.12 6.53 -0.13
N LEU A 188 16.05 6.75 -0.91
CA LEU A 188 15.84 6.06 -2.17
C LEU A 188 16.97 6.30 -3.19
N LYS A 189 17.57 7.49 -3.22
CA LYS A 189 18.77 7.80 -4.04
C LYS A 189 19.94 6.85 -3.77
N ARG A 190 20.07 6.33 -2.54
CA ARG A 190 21.15 5.39 -2.15
C ARG A 190 20.91 3.98 -2.70
N TYR A 191 19.69 3.67 -3.12
CA TYR A 191 19.27 2.35 -3.60
C TYR A 191 18.64 2.46 -4.99
N SER A 192 19.43 2.86 -5.99
CA SER A 192 18.96 3.23 -7.34
C SER A 192 18.14 2.18 -8.10
N GLN A 193 18.29 0.90 -7.76
CA GLN A 193 17.54 -0.22 -8.38
C GLN A 193 16.16 -0.44 -7.73
N VAL A 194 15.90 0.19 -6.58
CA VAL A 194 14.67 -0.02 -5.83
C VAL A 194 13.54 0.78 -6.45
N ARG A 195 12.41 0.11 -6.61
CA ARG A 195 11.13 0.71 -6.98
C ARG A 195 10.32 0.95 -5.72
N ALA A 196 9.60 2.07 -5.67
CA ALA A 196 8.79 2.43 -4.52
C ALA A 196 7.54 3.22 -4.92
N TRP A 197 6.50 3.15 -4.10
CA TRP A 197 5.47 4.18 -4.08
C TRP A 197 5.51 4.97 -2.78
N ILE A 198 4.93 6.16 -2.82
CA ILE A 198 4.75 7.00 -1.65
C ILE A 198 3.27 7.37 -1.56
N SER A 199 2.61 7.02 -0.46
CA SER A 199 1.27 7.52 -0.16
C SER A 199 1.34 8.58 0.94
N PHE A 200 0.52 9.61 0.77
CA PHE A 200 0.49 10.78 1.64
C PHE A 200 -0.79 10.79 2.46
N PHE A 201 -0.67 11.13 3.74
CA PHE A 201 -1.83 11.45 4.54
C PHE A 201 -2.11 12.95 4.40
N CYS A 202 -3.21 13.29 3.74
CA CYS A 202 -3.66 14.65 3.54
C CYS A 202 -4.85 14.94 4.46
N LYS A 203 -4.87 16.13 5.06
CA LYS A 203 -6.06 16.64 5.74
C LYS A 203 -7.06 17.18 4.71
N GLU A 204 -8.19 17.68 5.21
CA GLU A 204 -9.14 18.45 4.41
C GLU A 204 -8.41 19.49 3.53
N HIS A 205 -8.83 19.59 2.26
CA HIS A 205 -8.29 20.49 1.23
C HIS A 205 -6.95 20.13 0.57
N GLY A 206 -6.42 18.91 0.76
CA GLY A 206 -5.28 18.44 -0.02
C GLY A 206 -3.92 18.94 0.46
N LYS A 207 -3.86 19.35 1.73
CA LYS A 207 -2.63 19.76 2.39
C LYS A 207 -2.10 18.65 3.31
N LEU A 208 -0.79 18.54 3.36
CA LEU A 208 -0.06 17.74 4.35
C LEU A 208 -0.14 18.37 5.75
N ASN A 209 0.35 17.67 6.77
CA ASN A 209 0.27 18.14 8.16
C ASN A 209 1.07 19.42 8.43
N ASP A 210 2.09 19.69 7.62
CA ASP A 210 2.89 20.92 7.67
C ASP A 210 2.35 22.04 6.75
N GLY A 211 1.23 21.81 6.07
CA GLY A 211 0.52 22.79 5.26
C GLY A 211 0.92 22.84 3.80
N ILE A 212 1.87 21.99 3.38
CA ILE A 212 2.30 21.91 1.98
C ILE A 212 1.22 21.24 1.13
N GLU A 213 0.99 21.77 -0.07
CA GLU A 213 0.03 21.22 -1.02
C GLU A 213 0.47 19.84 -1.53
N PHE A 214 -0.47 18.92 -1.65
CA PHE A 214 -0.23 17.57 -2.16
C PHE A 214 0.41 17.59 -3.56
N GLY A 215 -0.04 18.50 -4.44
CA GLY A 215 0.51 18.63 -5.79
C GLY A 215 2.00 18.99 -5.81
N GLU A 216 2.44 19.82 -4.88
CA GLU A 216 3.85 20.22 -4.76
C GLU A 216 4.73 19.05 -4.35
N VAL A 217 4.33 18.28 -3.33
CA VAL A 217 5.10 17.10 -2.90
C VAL A 217 5.05 15.97 -3.92
N ALA A 218 3.93 15.80 -4.62
CA ALA A 218 3.81 14.83 -5.69
C ALA A 218 4.77 15.15 -6.85
N ALA A 219 4.80 16.42 -7.27
CA ALA A 219 5.73 16.90 -8.28
C ALA A 219 7.19 16.74 -7.83
N LEU A 220 7.51 17.10 -6.58
CA LEU A 220 8.85 16.94 -6.02
C LEU A 220 9.33 15.48 -6.10
N CYS A 221 8.48 14.53 -5.70
CA CYS A 221 8.80 13.10 -5.72
C CYS A 221 9.15 12.64 -7.13
N HIS A 222 8.26 12.87 -8.09
CA HIS A 222 8.46 12.44 -9.46
C HIS A 222 9.67 13.08 -10.13
N ASN A 223 9.90 14.38 -9.91
CA ASN A 223 11.05 15.07 -10.48
C ASN A 223 12.38 14.58 -9.91
N SER A 224 12.36 14.20 -8.64
CA SER A 224 13.55 13.74 -7.95
C SER A 224 13.96 12.34 -8.41
N LEU A 225 12.99 11.42 -8.54
CA LEU A 225 13.28 10.00 -8.78
C LEU A 225 12.27 9.34 -9.75
N PRO A 226 12.18 9.81 -11.01
CA PRO A 226 11.17 9.38 -11.97
C PRO A 226 11.27 7.89 -12.37
N LYS A 227 12.45 7.28 -12.17
CA LYS A 227 12.69 5.86 -12.44
C LYS A 227 12.54 4.96 -11.21
N GLN A 228 12.40 5.52 -10.00
CA GLN A 228 12.24 4.71 -8.79
C GLN A 228 10.81 4.82 -8.25
N ILE A 229 10.21 6.01 -8.30
CA ILE A 229 8.86 6.25 -7.81
C ILE A 229 7.85 5.82 -8.88
N ILE A 230 7.15 4.73 -8.60
CA ILE A 230 6.24 4.07 -9.54
C ILE A 230 4.81 4.56 -9.42
N ALA A 231 4.47 5.09 -8.25
CA ALA A 231 3.16 5.64 -7.97
C ALA A 231 3.23 6.64 -6.81
N ILE A 232 2.27 7.56 -6.81
CA ILE A 232 1.99 8.44 -5.69
C ILE A 232 0.52 8.28 -5.32
N GLY A 233 0.23 8.22 -4.03
CA GLY A 233 -1.13 8.04 -3.55
C GLY A 233 -1.51 8.94 -2.41
N VAL A 234 -2.79 8.87 -2.05
CA VAL A 234 -3.34 9.52 -0.86
C VAL A 234 -4.02 8.46 0.00
N ASP A 235 -3.75 8.53 1.31
CA ASP A 235 -4.45 7.80 2.34
C ASP A 235 -5.50 8.74 2.93
N SER A 236 -6.79 8.51 2.67
CA SER A 236 -7.90 9.29 3.26
C SER A 236 -8.78 8.41 4.13
N LEU A 237 -9.12 8.93 5.31
CA LEU A 237 -10.09 8.32 6.23
C LEU A 237 -11.54 8.65 5.87
N GLN A 238 -11.73 9.63 5.00
CA GLN A 238 -13.01 10.23 4.72
C GLN A 238 -13.26 10.28 3.21
N PRO A 239 -14.53 10.21 2.77
CA PRO A 239 -14.91 10.12 1.37
C PRO A 239 -14.87 11.46 0.60
N GLU A 240 -14.14 12.48 1.07
CA GLU A 240 -13.98 13.74 0.33
C GLU A 240 -13.43 13.48 -1.07
N PRO A 241 -13.64 14.40 -2.03
CA PRO A 241 -13.52 14.02 -3.42
C PRO A 241 -12.05 13.69 -3.75
N ILE A 242 -11.82 12.40 -3.98
CA ILE A 242 -10.57 11.80 -4.45
C ILE A 242 -10.15 12.44 -5.79
N ILE A 243 -11.14 12.82 -6.61
CA ILE A 243 -10.96 13.41 -7.94
C ILE A 243 -10.08 14.67 -7.91
N PRO A 244 -10.35 15.71 -7.10
CA PRO A 244 -9.43 16.84 -6.90
C PRO A 244 -7.98 16.46 -6.63
N PHE A 245 -7.70 15.48 -5.75
CA PHE A 245 -6.31 15.08 -5.48
C PHE A 245 -5.66 14.42 -6.69
N MET A 246 -6.40 13.55 -7.37
CA MET A 246 -5.93 12.93 -8.60
C MET A 246 -5.71 13.95 -9.72
N ARG A 247 -6.63 14.91 -9.85
CA ARG A 247 -6.53 16.00 -10.82
C ARG A 247 -5.28 16.82 -10.56
N ILE A 248 -5.07 17.26 -9.33
CA ILE A 248 -3.86 17.96 -8.87
C ILE A 248 -2.61 17.14 -9.23
N ALA A 249 -2.55 15.84 -8.89
CA ALA A 249 -1.41 14.99 -9.27
C ALA A 249 -1.21 14.89 -10.79
N SER A 250 -2.30 14.93 -11.57
CA SER A 250 -2.27 14.81 -13.03
C SER A 250 -1.93 16.12 -13.76
N GLU A 251 -2.18 17.28 -13.15
CA GLU A 251 -2.02 18.61 -13.77
C GLU A 251 -0.55 19.02 -13.94
N PHE A 252 0.35 18.51 -13.10
CA PHE A 252 1.72 19.05 -13.04
C PHE A 252 2.76 18.39 -13.97
N ARG A 253 2.44 17.33 -14.74
CA ARG A 253 3.48 16.60 -15.52
C ARG A 253 2.99 15.80 -16.74
N THR A 254 3.93 15.62 -17.68
CA THR A 254 3.93 14.57 -18.73
C THR A 254 5.29 13.82 -18.71
N PRO A 255 5.31 12.47 -18.68
CA PRO A 255 4.16 11.58 -18.51
C PRO A 255 3.54 11.69 -17.10
N LYS A 256 2.25 11.37 -17.00
CA LYS A 256 1.52 11.39 -15.73
C LYS A 256 2.14 10.39 -14.74
N ILE A 257 2.24 10.78 -13.48
CA ILE A 257 2.62 9.87 -12.39
C ILE A 257 1.44 8.91 -12.17
N PRO A 258 1.67 7.59 -12.15
CA PRO A 258 0.62 6.64 -11.78
C PRO A 258 0.04 6.97 -10.40
N PHE A 259 -1.27 7.07 -10.30
CA PHE A 259 -1.93 7.33 -9.03
C PHE A 259 -2.29 6.04 -8.30
N LEU A 260 -2.05 6.01 -6.99
CA LEU A 260 -2.44 4.95 -6.06
C LEU A 260 -3.58 5.43 -5.18
N LEU A 261 -4.71 4.73 -5.20
CA LEU A 261 -5.84 4.98 -4.31
C LEU A 261 -5.97 3.88 -3.25
N GLN A 262 -6.00 4.27 -1.98
CA GLN A 262 -6.35 3.37 -0.87
C GLN A 262 -7.72 3.76 -0.32
N ALA A 263 -8.75 3.09 -0.81
CA ALA A 263 -10.14 3.39 -0.50
C ALA A 263 -10.53 2.82 0.87
N CYS A 264 -10.84 3.66 1.85
CA CYS A 264 -11.40 3.18 3.13
C CYS A 264 -12.79 2.54 2.93
N LYS A 265 -13.25 1.69 3.86
CA LYS A 265 -14.52 0.95 3.72
C LYS A 265 -15.73 1.84 3.40
N ARG A 266 -15.76 3.09 3.90
CA ARG A 266 -16.84 4.05 3.60
C ARG A 266 -16.88 4.48 2.13
N HIS A 267 -15.75 4.53 1.44
CA HIS A 267 -15.70 4.73 -0.01
C HIS A 267 -16.28 3.53 -0.76
N ILE A 268 -16.21 2.34 -0.15
CA ILE A 268 -16.66 1.08 -0.74
C ILE A 268 -18.20 0.96 -0.72
N TYR A 269 -18.88 1.60 0.22
CA TYR A 269 -20.31 1.37 0.44
C TYR A 269 -21.14 2.66 0.57
N THR A 270 -20.71 3.76 -0.04
CA THR A 270 -21.43 5.04 0.08
C THR A 270 -22.90 4.89 -0.36
N MET A 271 -23.81 5.06 0.61
CA MET A 271 -25.26 5.06 0.40
C MET A 271 -25.69 6.23 -0.49
N ARG A 272 -26.42 5.97 -1.57
CA ARG A 272 -27.39 6.91 -2.12
C ARG A 272 -28.75 6.55 -1.54
N ILE A 273 -29.33 7.43 -0.72
CA ILE A 273 -30.75 7.33 -0.35
C ILE A 273 -31.52 7.66 -1.63
N TYR A 274 -31.87 6.65 -2.42
CA TYR A 274 -33.04 6.71 -3.29
C TYR A 274 -34.16 6.04 -2.52
N THR A 275 -35.29 6.72 -2.46
CA THR A 275 -36.52 6.31 -1.78
C THR A 275 -36.91 4.86 -2.11
N ASP A 276 -37.34 4.16 -1.05
CA ASP A 276 -37.98 2.84 -0.97
C ASP A 276 -37.10 1.56 -0.99
N ASN A 277 -36.69 1.19 0.23
CA ASN A 277 -36.68 -0.15 0.84
C ASN A 277 -35.81 -1.31 0.30
N GLU A 278 -34.79 -1.07 -0.50
CA GLU A 278 -33.69 -2.05 -0.66
C GLU A 278 -32.31 -1.43 -0.36
N LEU A 279 -31.71 -1.87 0.76
CA LEU A 279 -30.34 -1.55 1.13
C LEU A 279 -29.36 -2.27 0.18
N SER A 280 -29.08 -1.64 -0.96
CA SER A 280 -27.98 -2.03 -1.85
C SER A 280 -26.71 -1.25 -1.46
N MET A 281 -25.80 -1.93 -0.73
CA MET A 281 -24.48 -1.41 -0.38
C MET A 281 -23.52 -1.59 -1.56
N MET A 282 -23.36 -0.57 -2.39
CA MET A 282 -22.36 -0.57 -3.47
C MET A 282 -21.63 0.77 -3.51
N MET A 283 -20.36 0.72 -3.89
CA MET A 283 -19.59 1.90 -4.24
C MET A 283 -20.31 2.68 -5.34
N PRO A 284 -20.15 4.01 -5.39
CA PRO A 284 -20.19 4.72 -6.65
C PRO A 284 -18.92 4.38 -7.46
N LEU A 285 -18.77 3.13 -7.91
CA LEU A 285 -17.71 2.72 -8.86
C LEU A 285 -17.95 3.24 -10.27
N ASP A 286 -19.08 3.93 -10.49
CA ASP A 286 -19.31 4.76 -11.67
C ASP A 286 -18.16 5.76 -11.89
N ASP A 287 -17.52 6.22 -10.81
CA ASP A 287 -16.42 7.18 -10.84
C ASP A 287 -15.06 6.55 -11.18
N ILE A 288 -14.91 5.22 -11.20
CA ILE A 288 -13.65 4.59 -11.63
C ILE A 288 -13.27 5.11 -13.01
N LYS A 289 -14.24 5.21 -13.93
CA LYS A 289 -14.00 5.74 -15.28
C LYS A 289 -13.35 7.12 -15.23
N GLU A 290 -13.77 7.96 -14.30
CA GLU A 290 -13.24 9.30 -14.09
C GLU A 290 -11.85 9.27 -13.45
N TRP A 291 -11.64 8.43 -12.43
CA TRP A 291 -10.34 8.26 -11.77
C TRP A 291 -9.25 7.79 -12.75
N PHE A 292 -9.60 6.90 -13.69
CA PHE A 292 -8.69 6.51 -14.77
C PHE A 292 -8.24 7.69 -15.66
N LYS A 293 -9.15 8.63 -15.98
CA LYS A 293 -8.80 9.84 -16.76
C LYS A 293 -7.73 10.66 -16.03
N PHE A 294 -7.73 10.62 -14.70
CA PHE A 294 -6.77 11.31 -13.83
C PHE A 294 -5.55 10.45 -13.44
N GLY A 295 -5.38 9.27 -14.03
CA GLY A 295 -4.14 8.48 -13.91
C GLY A 295 -4.17 7.36 -12.87
N LEU A 296 -5.34 6.92 -12.40
CA LEU A 296 -5.44 5.74 -11.54
C LEU A 296 -4.75 4.54 -12.18
N SER A 297 -3.77 3.97 -11.48
CA SER A 297 -3.05 2.78 -11.93
C SER A 297 -2.99 1.70 -10.85
N TYR A 298 -3.15 2.09 -9.60
CA TYR A 298 -3.21 1.19 -8.46
C TYR A 298 -4.40 1.54 -7.59
N ILE A 299 -5.15 0.55 -7.15
CA ILE A 299 -6.29 0.70 -6.25
C ILE A 299 -6.28 -0.41 -5.21
N GLY A 300 -6.62 -0.12 -3.97
CA GLY A 300 -6.87 -1.17 -2.98
C GLY A 300 -7.53 -0.60 -1.75
N GLY A 301 -7.48 -1.37 -0.67
CA GLY A 301 -8.19 -1.04 0.56
C GLY A 301 -7.37 -0.18 1.51
N GLY A 302 -7.99 0.91 1.96
CA GLY A 302 -7.56 1.73 3.09
C GLY A 302 -8.21 1.25 4.40
N PRO A 303 -8.28 2.10 5.43
CA PRO A 303 -8.77 1.73 6.76
C PRO A 303 -10.14 1.02 6.75
N TYR A 304 -10.26 0.00 7.60
CA TYR A 304 -11.46 -0.82 7.81
C TYR A 304 -11.81 -1.76 6.65
N THR A 305 -10.92 -1.96 5.70
CA THR A 305 -11.16 -2.89 4.58
C THR A 305 -10.61 -4.28 4.85
N ASP A 306 -11.39 -5.30 4.52
CA ASP A 306 -11.05 -6.72 4.67
C ASP A 306 -10.91 -7.42 3.30
N ALA A 307 -10.67 -8.72 3.30
CA ALA A 307 -10.52 -9.49 2.07
C ALA A 307 -11.79 -9.50 1.19
N GLU A 308 -12.99 -9.43 1.78
CA GLU A 308 -14.23 -9.38 1.00
C GLU A 308 -14.35 -8.02 0.27
N ASP A 309 -13.96 -6.93 0.93
CA ASP A 309 -13.90 -5.61 0.31
C ASP A 309 -12.95 -5.60 -0.90
N ILE A 310 -11.76 -6.22 -0.78
CA ILE A 310 -10.81 -6.33 -1.89
C ILE A 310 -11.39 -7.14 -3.05
N LYS A 311 -12.12 -8.22 -2.76
CA LYS A 311 -12.79 -9.01 -3.78
C LYS A 311 -13.83 -8.18 -4.53
N GLN A 312 -14.55 -7.30 -3.84
CA GLN A 312 -15.46 -6.35 -4.50
C GLN A 312 -14.68 -5.37 -5.38
N ILE A 313 -13.56 -4.79 -4.92
CA ILE A 313 -12.72 -3.91 -5.75
C ILE A 313 -12.25 -4.62 -7.02
N CYS A 314 -11.75 -5.86 -6.91
CA CYS A 314 -11.33 -6.69 -8.04
C CYS A 314 -12.44 -6.84 -9.08
N LYS A 315 -13.64 -7.26 -8.64
CA LYS A 315 -14.79 -7.46 -9.52
C LYS A 315 -15.13 -6.21 -10.33
N HIS A 316 -15.06 -5.03 -9.73
CA HIS A 316 -15.41 -3.80 -10.43
C HIS A 316 -14.31 -3.31 -11.36
N VAL A 317 -13.04 -3.50 -10.99
CA VAL A 317 -11.90 -3.24 -11.89
C VAL A 317 -11.97 -4.14 -13.12
N GLU A 318 -12.34 -5.41 -12.96
CA GLU A 318 -12.59 -6.35 -14.08
C GLU A 318 -13.76 -5.92 -14.96
N ASN A 319 -14.93 -5.63 -14.36
CA ASN A 319 -16.11 -5.19 -15.09
C ASN A 319 -15.88 -3.91 -15.91
N PHE A 320 -15.16 -2.94 -15.33
CA PHE A 320 -14.74 -1.74 -16.05
C PHE A 320 -13.86 -2.08 -17.25
N TYR A 321 -12.84 -2.93 -17.04
CA TYR A 321 -11.89 -3.27 -18.09
C TYR A 321 -12.59 -3.93 -19.28
N VAL A 322 -13.46 -4.91 -19.02
CA VAL A 322 -14.26 -5.59 -20.05
C VAL A 322 -15.12 -4.59 -20.82
N SER A 323 -15.81 -3.67 -20.13
CA SER A 323 -16.66 -2.65 -20.77
C SER A 323 -15.85 -1.70 -21.66
N SER A 324 -14.68 -1.26 -21.19
CA SER A 324 -13.81 -0.33 -21.94
C SER A 324 -13.20 -0.93 -23.20
N VAL A 325 -12.98 -2.25 -23.23
CA VAL A 325 -12.49 -2.99 -24.40
C VAL A 325 -13.62 -3.17 -25.43
N GLN A 326 -14.87 -3.32 -25.01
CA GLN A 326 -16.02 -3.42 -25.91
C GLN A 326 -16.35 -2.08 -26.61
N ASP A 327 -16.15 -0.95 -25.92
CA ASP A 327 -16.37 0.41 -26.46
C ASP A 327 -15.26 0.90 -27.42
N SER A 328 -14.19 0.12 -27.61
CA SER A 328 -13.09 0.43 -28.55
C SER A 328 -12.85 -0.78 -29.47
N PRO A 329 -13.45 -0.80 -30.68
CA PRO A 329 -13.39 -1.96 -31.58
C PRO A 329 -12.03 -2.03 -32.27
N GLN A 330 -10.98 -2.36 -31.53
CA GLN A 330 -9.76 -2.96 -32.09
C GLN A 330 -9.48 -4.26 -31.34
N PRO A 331 -9.35 -5.39 -32.05
CA PRO A 331 -9.21 -6.69 -31.42
C PRO A 331 -7.79 -6.83 -30.88
N PHE A 332 -7.61 -6.65 -29.56
CA PHE A 332 -6.44 -7.18 -28.88
C PHE A 332 -6.79 -8.57 -28.34
N THR A 333 -6.51 -9.57 -29.17
CA THR A 333 -6.63 -10.98 -28.82
C THR A 333 -5.47 -11.41 -27.92
N SER A 334 -5.84 -12.05 -26.82
CA SER A 334 -5.06 -13.02 -26.04
C SER A 334 -3.88 -12.52 -25.20
N PHE A 335 -3.89 -12.95 -23.94
CA PHE A 335 -2.71 -13.21 -23.13
C PHE A 335 -1.71 -14.07 -23.94
N LYS A 336 -0.69 -13.42 -24.52
CA LYS A 336 0.57 -14.07 -24.89
C LYS A 336 1.74 -13.17 -24.50
N PRO A 337 2.58 -13.57 -23.52
CA PRO A 337 3.78 -12.85 -23.13
C PRO A 337 4.90 -13.15 -24.14
N GLN A 338 4.81 -12.58 -25.34
CA GLN A 338 5.89 -12.64 -26.33
C GLN A 338 6.13 -11.28 -26.97
N SER A 339 6.67 -10.33 -26.20
CA SER A 339 7.50 -9.24 -26.77
C SER A 339 8.32 -8.50 -25.70
N TYR A 340 8.98 -9.21 -24.78
CA TYR A 340 10.06 -8.61 -23.98
C TYR A 340 11.17 -9.65 -23.77
N LYS A 341 11.98 -9.84 -24.81
CA LYS A 341 13.31 -10.44 -24.68
C LYS A 341 14.29 -9.33 -24.26
N ASN A 342 15.03 -9.59 -23.19
CA ASN A 342 16.19 -8.86 -22.66
C ASN A 342 15.94 -7.58 -21.83
N ASN A 343 15.72 -7.76 -20.53
CA ASN A 343 16.74 -7.47 -19.52
C ASN A 343 16.41 -8.19 -18.20
N LYS A 344 17.43 -8.74 -17.53
CA LYS A 344 17.31 -9.70 -16.40
C LYS A 344 16.85 -9.10 -15.06
N ALA A 345 16.23 -7.93 -15.08
CA ALA A 345 15.47 -7.34 -13.98
C ALA A 345 14.39 -6.46 -14.63
N LEU A 346 13.15 -6.48 -14.12
CA LEU A 346 11.98 -5.69 -14.57
C LEU A 346 11.11 -6.30 -15.69
N ALA A 347 10.20 -7.21 -15.33
CA ALA A 347 9.05 -7.53 -16.19
C ALA A 347 7.68 -7.41 -15.47
N LYS A 348 7.58 -6.64 -14.37
CA LYS A 348 6.33 -6.52 -13.60
C LYS A 348 5.95 -5.13 -13.11
N LEU A 349 6.65 -4.07 -13.54
CA LEU A 349 6.29 -2.70 -13.22
C LEU A 349 6.44 -1.82 -14.46
#